data_AF-A0A4Z0NTS8-F1
#
_entry.id   AF-A0A4Z0NTS8-F1
#
_cell.length_a   1.000
_cell.length_b   1.000
_cell.length_c   1.000
_cell.angle_alpha   90.00
_cell.angle_beta   90.00
_cell.angle_gamma   90.00
#
_symmetry.space_group_name_H-M   'P 1'
#
loop_
_entity.id
_entity.type
_entity.pdbx_description
1 polymer ?
#
loop_
_entity_poly.entity_id
_entity_poly.type
_entity_poly.pdbx_seq_one_letter_code
_entity_poly.pdbx_strand_id
1 'polypeptide(L)'
;MSQSNQKHILIVGSGFAGSVYAITLAEAGYCITLIDRRAHIGGNAYDTTDGNGIRVHAYGPHLFHSKSIRAIEWIKQYGNFSPYRHRVRALLPDGRFAPLPINIETINTVFGKTFEHATETEDFLKNIAEPIAIPQNAAEYLYSRIGKELTNLFFRPYTKKMWGTDLEDMSETVVRRIPINFDKSDTYFDSSETQMIPVNGYTGLFSKILDHRNITVLLNTKFEKSMERDFSYCFNSMPIDEYFDFSEGELPYRSIKFHHRSVTSMDVEHQDFPVVNFTDNRAYTRETAWHVLPHHIVSESGRRTLTLEEPCDYRINDHERYYPIKTADGRNQKIYETYRKISEDLPRLSFIGRCGTYQYLDMDQVINQSLAGAHAWLRNHR
;
A
#
# COMPACT_ATOMS: atom_id res chain seq x y z
N MET A 1 -17.81 12.23 -40.59
CA MET A 1 -18.57 11.28 -39.76
C MET A 1 -18.80 11.96 -38.42
N SER A 2 -20.06 12.12 -38.01
CA SER A 2 -20.49 13.05 -36.95
C SER A 2 -19.93 12.68 -35.57
N GLN A 3 -19.49 13.69 -34.81
CA GLN A 3 -19.08 13.63 -33.39
C GLN A 3 -20.25 13.37 -32.41
N SER A 4 -21.29 12.64 -32.82
CA SER A 4 -22.48 12.41 -31.99
C SER A 4 -22.39 11.02 -31.35
N ASN A 5 -22.28 10.99 -30.01
CA ASN A 5 -22.21 9.85 -29.07
C ASN A 5 -20.85 9.30 -28.61
N GLN A 6 -19.82 10.13 -28.44
CA GLN A 6 -18.69 9.73 -27.58
C GLN A 6 -19.18 9.70 -26.12
N LYS A 7 -19.40 8.51 -25.55
CA LYS A 7 -19.85 8.35 -24.15
C LYS A 7 -18.80 9.00 -23.21
N HIS A 8 -19.28 9.89 -22.34
CA HIS A 8 -18.45 10.59 -21.36
C HIS A 8 -18.49 9.85 -20.02
N ILE A 9 -17.33 9.52 -19.46
CA ILE A 9 -17.19 8.72 -18.24
C ILE A 9 -16.57 9.59 -17.14
N LEU A 10 -17.16 9.52 -15.95
CA LEU A 10 -16.59 10.08 -14.73
C LEU A 10 -15.72 9.03 -14.04
N ILE A 11 -14.54 9.44 -13.60
CA ILE A 11 -13.68 8.62 -12.72
C ILE A 11 -13.36 9.45 -11.49
N VAL A 12 -13.63 8.89 -10.31
CA VAL A 12 -13.41 9.56 -9.02
C VAL A 12 -12.17 8.98 -8.36
N GLY A 13 -11.16 9.83 -8.14
CA GLY A 13 -9.87 9.53 -7.52
C GLY A 13 -8.80 9.18 -8.56
N SER A 14 -7.66 9.86 -8.47
CA SER A 14 -6.54 9.81 -9.43
C SER A 14 -5.38 8.91 -9.00
N GLY A 15 -5.62 8.00 -8.06
CA GLY A 15 -4.67 6.92 -7.73
C GLY A 15 -4.61 5.85 -8.82
N PHE A 16 -3.81 4.79 -8.60
CA PHE A 16 -3.63 3.71 -9.59
C PHE A 16 -4.93 3.18 -10.18
N ALA A 17 -5.97 2.96 -9.36
CA ALA A 17 -7.24 2.44 -9.85
C ALA A 17 -7.86 3.40 -10.89
N GLY A 18 -8.10 4.65 -10.52
CA GLY A 18 -8.70 5.63 -11.43
C GLY A 18 -7.83 5.91 -12.65
N SER A 19 -6.51 6.03 -12.50
CA SER A 19 -5.62 6.28 -13.64
C SER A 19 -5.56 5.11 -14.62
N VAL A 20 -5.57 3.85 -14.14
CA VAL A 20 -5.63 2.67 -15.01
C VAL A 20 -6.95 2.63 -15.77
N TYR A 21 -8.08 2.87 -15.10
CA TYR A 21 -9.38 2.96 -15.80
C TYR A 21 -9.39 4.11 -16.81
N ALA A 22 -8.87 5.28 -16.44
CA ALA A 22 -8.84 6.47 -17.30
C ALA A 22 -8.11 6.20 -18.61
N ILE A 23 -6.86 5.72 -18.55
CA ILE A 23 -6.09 5.48 -19.77
C ILE A 23 -6.68 4.32 -20.59
N THR A 24 -7.07 3.22 -19.94
CA THR A 24 -7.65 2.04 -20.64
C THR A 24 -8.91 2.40 -21.41
N LEU A 25 -9.79 3.22 -20.83
CA LEU A 25 -11.05 3.64 -21.48
C LEU A 25 -10.81 4.74 -22.51
N ALA A 26 -9.88 5.65 -22.25
CA ALA A 26 -9.52 6.71 -23.18
C ALA A 26 -8.92 6.17 -24.49
N GLU A 27 -8.05 5.15 -24.40
CA GLU A 27 -7.48 4.42 -25.54
C GLU A 27 -8.56 3.65 -26.32
N ALA A 28 -9.63 3.21 -25.65
CA ALA A 28 -10.81 2.63 -26.30
C ALA A 28 -11.76 3.68 -26.93
N GLY A 29 -11.40 4.96 -26.90
CA GLY A 29 -12.13 6.05 -27.55
C GLY A 29 -13.16 6.77 -26.69
N TYR A 30 -13.23 6.51 -25.37
CA TYR A 30 -14.15 7.22 -24.48
C TYR A 30 -13.59 8.59 -24.06
N CYS A 31 -14.47 9.55 -23.80
CA CYS A 31 -14.10 10.81 -23.12
C CYS A 31 -14.10 10.56 -21.62
N ILE A 32 -13.07 11.04 -20.92
CA ILE A 32 -12.89 10.82 -19.48
C ILE A 32 -12.76 12.16 -18.76
N THR A 33 -13.57 12.35 -17.72
CA THR A 33 -13.28 13.33 -16.66
C THR A 33 -12.79 12.57 -15.43
N LEU A 34 -11.53 12.78 -15.07
CA LEU A 34 -10.92 12.22 -13.86
C LEU A 34 -10.85 13.32 -12.80
N ILE A 35 -11.56 13.15 -11.70
CA ILE A 35 -11.54 14.11 -10.58
C ILE A 35 -10.73 13.58 -9.41
N ASP A 36 -10.08 14.47 -8.66
CA ASP A 36 -9.51 14.16 -7.35
C ASP A 36 -9.76 15.30 -6.38
N ARG A 37 -10.10 14.95 -5.12
CA ARG A 37 -10.28 15.95 -4.05
C ARG A 37 -8.95 16.59 -3.65
N ARG A 38 -7.83 15.89 -3.85
CA ARG A 38 -6.49 16.38 -3.55
C ARG A 38 -6.00 17.34 -4.64
N ALA A 39 -5.00 18.14 -4.30
CA ALA A 39 -4.37 19.09 -5.20
C ALA A 39 -3.36 18.45 -6.17
N HIS A 40 -3.27 17.12 -6.22
CA HIS A 40 -2.27 16.38 -7.00
C HIS A 40 -2.84 15.04 -7.49
N ILE A 41 -2.16 14.46 -8.48
CA ILE A 41 -2.44 13.13 -9.01
C ILE A 41 -1.74 12.01 -8.21
N GLY A 42 -2.05 10.75 -8.48
CA GLY A 42 -1.32 9.58 -7.98
C GLY A 42 -1.82 9.02 -6.65
N GLY A 43 -2.81 9.67 -6.03
CA GLY A 43 -3.35 9.24 -4.74
C GLY A 43 -2.24 9.11 -3.68
N ASN A 44 -2.18 7.97 -2.98
CA ASN A 44 -1.16 7.74 -1.96
C ASN A 44 0.26 7.54 -2.54
N ALA A 45 0.40 7.18 -3.81
CA ALA A 45 1.70 7.04 -4.44
C ALA A 45 2.34 8.38 -4.83
N TYR A 46 1.65 9.51 -4.59
CA TYR A 46 2.18 10.84 -4.86
C TYR A 46 3.51 11.09 -4.15
N ASP A 47 4.47 11.60 -4.92
CA ASP A 47 5.77 12.05 -4.44
C ASP A 47 6.09 13.47 -4.88
N THR A 48 6.92 14.14 -4.09
CA THR A 48 7.42 15.48 -4.35
C THR A 48 8.87 15.59 -3.92
N THR A 49 9.58 16.60 -4.44
CA THR A 49 10.94 16.92 -3.98
C THR A 49 10.84 18.01 -2.93
N ASP A 50 11.39 17.75 -1.74
CA ASP A 50 11.37 18.71 -0.65
C ASP A 50 12.49 19.76 -0.76
N GLY A 51 12.53 20.69 0.20
CA GLY A 51 13.53 21.76 0.24
C GLY A 51 14.97 21.30 0.44
N ASN A 52 15.21 20.03 0.80
CA ASN A 52 16.55 19.44 0.90
C ASN A 52 17.01 18.81 -0.43
N GLY A 53 16.19 18.89 -1.49
CA GLY A 53 16.48 18.21 -2.75
C GLY A 53 16.20 16.69 -2.69
N ILE A 54 15.43 16.24 -1.69
CA ILE A 54 15.10 14.83 -1.49
C ILE A 54 13.69 14.56 -1.96
N ARG A 55 13.51 13.54 -2.82
CA ARG A 55 12.20 13.01 -3.17
C ARG A 55 11.62 12.27 -1.99
N VAL A 56 10.42 12.67 -1.59
CA VAL A 56 9.67 12.11 -0.48
C VAL A 56 8.31 11.71 -1.00
N HIS A 57 7.86 10.50 -0.65
CA HIS A 57 6.47 10.14 -0.90
C HIS A 57 5.64 10.74 0.23
N ALA A 58 4.67 11.58 -0.14
CA ALA A 58 3.91 12.36 0.84
C ALA A 58 3.11 11.48 1.82
N TYR A 59 2.88 10.22 1.43
CA TYR A 59 2.02 9.29 2.15
C TYR A 59 2.72 7.96 2.49
N GLY A 60 4.01 8.03 2.81
CA GLY A 60 4.83 6.88 3.19
C GLY A 60 5.46 6.14 2.01
N PRO A 61 6.43 5.25 2.27
CA PRO A 61 7.20 4.59 1.22
C PRO A 61 6.29 3.69 0.38
N HIS A 62 6.35 3.90 -0.94
CA HIS A 62 5.61 3.16 -1.95
C HIS A 62 6.65 2.48 -2.84
N LEU A 63 6.68 1.15 -2.79
CA LEU A 63 7.76 0.38 -3.40
C LEU A 63 7.13 -0.61 -4.36
N PHE A 64 7.41 -0.47 -5.66
CA PHE A 64 6.79 -1.35 -6.64
C PHE A 64 7.46 -2.72 -6.61
N HIS A 65 6.66 -3.74 -6.33
CA HIS A 65 7.04 -5.13 -6.37
C HIS A 65 5.90 -5.93 -7.02
N SER A 66 6.23 -6.95 -7.81
CA SER A 66 5.23 -7.74 -8.52
C SER A 66 5.77 -9.09 -8.97
N LYS A 67 4.88 -10.09 -8.99
CA LYS A 67 5.03 -11.34 -9.76
C LYS A 67 4.22 -11.33 -11.06
N SER A 68 3.37 -10.33 -11.25
CA SER A 68 2.48 -10.25 -12.39
C SER A 68 3.16 -9.58 -13.57
N ILE A 69 3.52 -10.39 -14.56
CA ILE A 69 4.06 -9.94 -15.84
C ILE A 69 3.17 -8.85 -16.45
N ARG A 70 1.84 -9.05 -16.43
CA ARG A 70 0.87 -8.07 -16.94
C ARG A 70 1.00 -6.70 -16.27
N ALA A 71 1.10 -6.63 -14.94
CA ALA A 71 1.26 -5.36 -14.24
C ALA A 71 2.65 -4.72 -14.49
N ILE A 72 3.69 -5.54 -14.58
CA ILE A 72 5.07 -5.08 -14.84
C ILE A 72 5.18 -4.49 -16.26
N GLU A 73 4.67 -5.20 -17.26
CA GLU A 73 4.66 -4.75 -18.66
C GLU A 73 3.78 -3.50 -18.84
N TRP A 74 2.63 -3.45 -18.16
CA TRP A 74 1.76 -2.28 -18.20
C TRP A 74 2.45 -1.04 -17.63
N ILE A 75 3.01 -1.12 -16.41
CA ILE A 75 3.56 0.07 -15.76
C ILE A 75 4.82 0.60 -16.46
N LYS A 76 5.62 -0.29 -17.07
CA LYS A 76 6.83 0.07 -17.81
C LYS A 76 6.56 0.86 -19.10
N GLN A 77 5.34 0.85 -19.62
CA GLN A 77 4.98 1.65 -20.79
C GLN A 77 5.02 3.16 -20.50
N TYR A 78 4.86 3.56 -19.23
CA TYR A 78 4.70 4.95 -18.84
C TYR A 78 5.93 5.55 -18.15
N GLY A 79 7.00 4.77 -17.94
CA GLY A 79 8.20 5.29 -17.30
C GLY A 79 9.35 4.30 -17.22
N ASN A 80 10.55 4.86 -16.99
CA ASN A 80 11.76 4.09 -16.73
C ASN A 80 11.85 3.72 -15.25
N PHE A 81 12.33 2.52 -14.98
CA PHE A 81 12.47 1.98 -13.64
C PHE A 81 13.90 1.54 -13.39
N SER A 82 14.37 1.70 -12.16
CA SER A 82 15.62 1.09 -11.70
C SER A 82 15.33 -0.10 -10.80
N PRO A 83 16.07 -1.22 -10.97
CA PRO A 83 16.00 -2.33 -10.04
C PRO A 83 16.29 -1.87 -8.62
N TYR A 84 15.47 -2.32 -7.67
CA TYR A 84 15.63 -1.95 -6.27
C TYR A 84 15.07 -3.06 -5.39
N ARG A 85 15.91 -3.69 -4.57
CA ARG A 85 15.46 -4.68 -3.57
C ARG A 85 15.31 -3.98 -2.22
N HIS A 86 14.09 -3.96 -1.71
CA HIS A 86 13.83 -3.29 -0.45
C HIS A 86 14.35 -4.12 0.73
N ARG A 87 14.89 -3.45 1.74
CA ARG A 87 15.43 -4.04 2.97
C ARG A 87 14.88 -3.30 4.17
N VAL A 88 14.48 -4.04 5.20
CA VAL A 88 13.99 -3.48 6.46
C VAL A 88 14.81 -4.05 7.61
N ARG A 89 15.02 -3.23 8.64
CA ARG A 89 15.53 -3.68 9.92
C ARG A 89 14.54 -3.39 11.03
N ALA A 90 14.46 -4.29 12.00
CA ALA A 90 13.77 -4.07 13.26
C ALA A 90 14.79 -3.66 14.32
N LEU A 91 14.57 -2.53 14.98
CA LEU A 91 15.31 -2.11 16.16
C LEU A 91 14.78 -2.90 17.36
N LEU A 92 15.64 -3.71 17.97
CA LEU A 92 15.35 -4.53 19.14
C LEU A 92 15.44 -3.70 20.44
N PRO A 93 14.82 -4.15 21.56
CA PRO A 93 14.87 -3.43 22.83
C PRO A 93 16.28 -3.20 23.40
N ASP A 94 17.24 -4.05 23.04
CA ASP A 94 18.65 -3.96 23.45
C ASP A 94 19.51 -3.09 22.52
N GLY A 95 18.90 -2.43 21.53
CA GLY A 95 19.57 -1.54 20.57
C GLY A 95 20.13 -2.23 19.34
N ARG A 96 20.06 -3.56 19.24
CA ARG A 96 20.51 -4.29 18.04
C ARG A 96 19.49 -4.19 16.91
N PHE A 97 19.97 -4.41 15.68
CA PHE A 97 19.11 -4.51 14.49
C PHE A 97 19.00 -5.95 14.04
N ALA A 98 17.78 -6.39 13.72
CA ALA A 98 17.53 -7.66 13.08
C ALA A 98 16.85 -7.46 11.72
N PRO A 99 17.16 -8.26 10.68
CA PRO A 99 16.45 -8.24 9.42
C PRO A 99 14.95 -8.49 9.59
N LEU A 100 14.15 -7.85 8.73
CA LEU A 100 12.79 -8.26 8.46
C LEU A 100 12.62 -8.43 6.95
N PRO A 101 11.91 -9.47 6.48
CA PRO A 101 11.26 -10.54 7.23
C PRO A 101 12.20 -11.45 8.03
N ILE A 102 11.66 -12.21 8.98
CA ILE A 102 12.43 -13.14 9.81
C ILE A 102 13.18 -14.10 8.90
N ASN A 103 14.49 -14.18 9.11
CA ASN A 103 15.44 -15.01 8.37
C ASN A 103 16.51 -15.60 9.33
N ILE A 104 17.50 -16.33 8.81
CA ILE A 104 18.55 -16.94 9.64
C ILE A 104 19.33 -15.93 10.49
N GLU A 105 19.64 -14.75 9.95
CA GLU A 105 20.34 -13.68 10.68
C GLU A 105 19.47 -13.12 11.80
N THR A 106 18.15 -13.09 11.62
CA THR A 106 17.19 -12.72 12.65
C THR A 106 17.25 -13.71 13.81
N ILE A 107 17.23 -15.01 13.52
CA ILE A 107 17.31 -16.05 14.55
C ILE A 107 18.65 -16.00 15.28
N ASN A 108 19.75 -15.86 14.55
CA ASN A 108 21.09 -15.72 15.13
C ASN A 108 21.16 -14.51 16.05
N THR A 109 20.61 -13.37 15.63
CA THR A 109 20.58 -12.13 16.42
C THR A 109 19.74 -12.32 17.69
N VAL A 110 18.49 -12.78 17.57
CA VAL A 110 17.58 -12.85 18.72
C VAL A 110 18.00 -13.91 19.73
N PHE A 111 18.38 -15.09 19.27
CA PHE A 111 18.61 -16.26 20.13
C PHE A 111 20.09 -16.56 20.40
N GLY A 112 21.02 -15.71 19.93
CA GLY A 112 22.46 -15.93 20.08
C GLY A 112 22.93 -17.22 19.38
N LYS A 113 22.31 -17.56 18.25
CA LYS A 113 22.68 -18.72 17.43
C LYS A 113 23.73 -18.34 16.39
N THR A 114 24.32 -19.36 15.78
CA THR A 114 25.31 -19.23 14.70
C THR A 114 24.94 -20.18 13.56
N PHE A 115 23.66 -20.22 13.20
CA PHE A 115 23.17 -21.03 12.10
C PHE A 115 23.70 -20.49 10.77
N GLU A 116 24.05 -21.40 9.88
CA GLU A 116 24.59 -21.10 8.55
C GLU A 116 23.70 -21.66 7.43
N HIS A 117 22.88 -22.67 7.74
CA HIS A 117 22.04 -23.38 6.79
C HIS A 117 20.55 -23.19 7.05
N ALA A 118 19.75 -23.17 5.97
CA ALA A 118 18.31 -22.96 6.06
C ALA A 118 17.57 -24.03 6.87
N THR A 119 18.05 -25.27 6.83
CA THR A 119 17.50 -26.40 7.60
C THR A 119 17.58 -26.16 9.11
N GLU A 120 18.64 -25.52 9.61
CA GLU A 120 18.78 -25.21 11.04
C GLU A 120 17.72 -24.20 11.50
N THR A 121 17.46 -23.19 10.67
CA THR A 121 16.41 -22.19 10.92
C THR A 121 15.03 -22.84 10.87
N GLU A 122 14.78 -23.70 9.89
CA GLU A 122 13.51 -24.41 9.75
C GLU A 122 13.23 -25.33 10.95
N ASP A 123 14.20 -26.14 11.37
CA ASP A 123 14.07 -27.04 12.51
C ASP A 123 13.92 -26.27 13.82
N PHE A 124 14.65 -25.16 13.98
CA PHE A 124 14.50 -24.30 15.13
C PHE A 124 13.09 -23.68 15.21
N LEU A 125 12.59 -23.14 14.11
CA LEU A 125 11.25 -22.56 14.05
C LEU A 125 10.16 -23.61 14.31
N LYS A 126 10.30 -24.83 13.76
CA LYS A 126 9.40 -25.96 14.06
C LYS A 126 9.37 -26.31 15.55
N ASN A 127 10.53 -26.25 16.23
CA ASN A 127 10.63 -26.60 17.64
C ASN A 127 9.99 -25.55 18.57
N ILE A 128 10.06 -24.26 18.22
CA ILE A 128 9.45 -23.19 19.03
C ILE A 128 8.00 -22.86 18.65
N ALA A 129 7.52 -23.36 17.51
CA ALA A 129 6.16 -23.16 17.03
C ALA A 129 5.14 -23.93 17.89
N GLU A 130 3.95 -23.35 18.04
CA GLU A 130 2.83 -24.02 18.68
C GLU A 130 2.09 -24.95 17.72
N PRO A 131 1.66 -26.14 18.17
CA PRO A 131 0.98 -27.12 17.32
C PRO A 131 -0.50 -26.73 17.08
N ILE A 132 -0.73 -25.64 16.34
CA ILE A 132 -2.06 -25.13 15.99
C ILE A 132 -2.34 -25.48 14.53
N ALA A 133 -3.23 -26.44 14.30
CA ALA A 133 -3.53 -26.93 12.95
C ALA A 133 -4.29 -25.91 12.08
N ILE A 134 -5.22 -25.15 12.69
CA ILE A 134 -6.07 -24.19 11.98
C ILE A 134 -6.14 -22.88 12.77
N PRO A 135 -5.21 -21.94 12.50
CA PRO A 135 -5.23 -20.63 13.15
C PRO A 135 -6.53 -19.87 12.89
N GLN A 136 -7.11 -19.28 13.93
CA GLN A 136 -8.35 -18.49 13.86
C GLN A 136 -8.10 -16.97 13.85
N ASN A 137 -6.87 -16.55 14.15
CA ASN A 137 -6.48 -15.14 14.24
C ASN A 137 -4.98 -14.97 13.96
N ALA A 138 -4.52 -13.72 13.89
CA ALA A 138 -3.14 -13.40 13.61
C ALA A 138 -2.16 -13.91 14.68
N ALA A 139 -2.57 -13.96 15.96
CA ALA A 139 -1.71 -14.47 17.04
C ALA A 139 -1.41 -15.97 16.83
N GLU A 140 -2.46 -16.78 16.69
CA GLU A 140 -2.33 -18.23 16.46
C GLU A 140 -1.57 -18.56 15.17
N TYR A 141 -1.73 -17.74 14.13
CA TYR A 141 -0.98 -17.92 12.89
C TYR A 141 0.52 -17.69 13.11
N LEU A 142 0.88 -16.66 13.86
CA LEU A 142 2.29 -16.39 14.14
C LEU A 142 2.86 -17.40 15.14
N TYR A 143 2.12 -17.77 16.18
CA TYR A 143 2.55 -18.80 17.13
C TYR A 143 2.83 -20.13 16.45
N SER A 144 1.99 -20.54 15.50
CA SER A 144 2.19 -21.79 14.75
C SER A 144 3.32 -21.77 13.74
N ARG A 145 3.92 -20.59 13.48
CA ARG A 145 4.96 -20.43 12.47
C ARG A 145 6.30 -19.98 13.02
N ILE A 146 6.31 -19.13 14.04
CA ILE A 146 7.50 -18.50 14.61
C ILE A 146 7.54 -18.54 16.14
N GLY A 147 6.54 -19.15 16.79
CA GLY A 147 6.46 -19.24 18.25
C GLY A 147 6.15 -17.91 18.95
N LYS A 148 5.88 -17.96 20.26
CA LYS A 148 5.48 -16.78 21.05
C LYS A 148 6.56 -15.72 21.15
N GLU A 149 7.83 -16.10 21.28
CA GLU A 149 8.92 -15.16 21.53
C GLU A 149 9.12 -14.18 20.36
N LEU A 150 9.30 -14.71 19.15
CA LEU A 150 9.40 -13.89 17.94
C LEU A 150 8.11 -13.11 17.65
N THR A 151 6.95 -13.72 17.92
CA THR A 151 5.66 -13.05 17.77
C THR A 151 5.56 -11.82 18.70
N ASN A 152 5.92 -11.99 19.96
CA ASN A 152 5.85 -10.92 20.96
C ASN A 152 6.91 -9.85 20.75
N LEU A 153 8.06 -10.21 20.15
CA LEU A 153 9.11 -9.26 19.83
C LEU A 153 8.78 -8.44 18.57
N PHE A 154 8.48 -9.09 17.45
CA PHE A 154 8.39 -8.40 16.16
C PHE A 154 6.98 -7.96 15.77
N PHE A 155 5.95 -8.72 16.17
CA PHE A 155 4.61 -8.53 15.64
C PHE A 155 3.66 -7.90 16.65
N ARG A 156 3.66 -8.31 17.92
CA ARG A 156 2.70 -7.83 18.92
C ARG A 156 2.77 -6.31 19.13
N PRO A 157 3.90 -5.71 19.54
CA PRO A 157 3.98 -4.27 19.77
C PRO A 157 3.76 -3.48 18.47
N TYR A 158 4.33 -3.94 17.35
CA TYR A 158 4.14 -3.30 16.05
C TYR A 158 2.67 -3.31 15.61
N THR A 159 1.99 -4.45 15.73
CA THR A 159 0.58 -4.61 15.36
C THR A 159 -0.31 -3.73 16.22
N LYS A 160 -0.08 -3.71 17.54
CA LYS A 160 -0.87 -2.88 18.45
C LYS A 160 -0.79 -1.40 18.05
N LYS A 161 0.40 -0.90 17.71
CA LYS A 161 0.61 0.46 17.20
C LYS A 161 -0.05 0.68 15.84
N MET A 162 0.28 -0.17 14.88
CA MET A 162 -0.17 -0.05 13.49
C MET A 162 -1.70 -0.11 13.36
N TRP A 163 -2.33 -1.03 14.09
CA TRP A 163 -3.73 -1.40 13.92
C TRP A 163 -4.65 -0.99 15.08
N GLY A 164 -4.09 -0.59 16.22
CA GLY A 164 -4.89 -0.26 17.41
C GLY A 164 -5.63 -1.46 18.02
N THR A 165 -5.28 -2.69 17.63
CA THR A 165 -5.94 -3.94 18.02
C THR A 165 -4.91 -4.98 18.42
N ASP A 166 -5.32 -5.94 19.26
CA ASP A 166 -4.48 -7.08 19.61
C ASP A 166 -4.46 -8.11 18.47
N LEU A 167 -3.41 -8.94 18.43
CA LEU A 167 -3.22 -9.96 17.39
C LEU A 167 -4.38 -10.98 17.39
N GLU A 168 -4.94 -11.25 18.56
CA GLU A 168 -6.05 -12.17 18.79
C GLU A 168 -7.36 -11.70 18.11
N ASP A 169 -7.55 -10.39 17.96
CA ASP A 169 -8.75 -9.79 17.35
C ASP A 169 -8.59 -9.54 15.83
N MET A 170 -7.40 -9.77 15.28
CA MET A 170 -7.06 -9.47 13.90
C MET A 170 -7.09 -10.73 13.03
N SER A 171 -7.63 -10.61 11.82
CA SER A 171 -7.60 -11.71 10.84
C SER A 171 -6.15 -12.08 10.50
N GLU A 172 -5.85 -13.39 10.37
CA GLU A 172 -4.50 -13.81 10.04
C GLU A 172 -4.05 -13.37 8.64
N THR A 173 -5.00 -13.02 7.76
CA THR A 173 -4.72 -12.50 6.42
C THR A 173 -3.88 -11.22 6.42
N VAL A 174 -3.87 -10.47 7.53
CA VAL A 174 -3.04 -9.27 7.69
C VAL A 174 -1.56 -9.63 7.83
N VAL A 175 -1.23 -10.66 8.63
CA VAL A 175 0.16 -11.05 8.93
C VAL A 175 0.72 -12.06 7.94
N ARG A 176 -0.12 -12.85 7.25
CA ARG A 176 0.27 -13.77 6.16
C ARG A 176 1.05 -13.10 5.01
N ARG A 177 1.00 -11.78 4.93
CA ARG A 177 1.67 -10.98 3.89
C ARG A 177 3.16 -10.84 4.11
N ILE A 178 3.64 -11.03 5.35
CA ILE A 178 5.06 -10.97 5.68
C ILE A 178 5.60 -12.40 5.56
N PRO A 179 6.52 -12.67 4.62
CA PRO A 179 7.06 -14.02 4.47
C PRO A 179 7.95 -14.37 5.66
N ILE A 180 8.19 -15.67 5.84
CA ILE A 180 9.21 -16.18 6.76
C ILE A 180 10.24 -16.83 5.87
N ASN A 181 11.47 -16.32 5.91
CA ASN A 181 12.57 -16.83 5.12
C ASN A 181 13.39 -17.75 6.02
N PHE A 182 14.01 -18.77 5.41
CA PHE A 182 14.90 -19.69 6.12
C PHE A 182 16.36 -19.47 5.75
N ASP A 183 16.63 -18.71 4.68
CA ASP A 183 17.97 -18.40 4.20
C ASP A 183 18.48 -17.05 4.74
N LYS A 184 19.58 -16.55 4.17
CA LYS A 184 20.20 -15.25 4.47
C LYS A 184 19.58 -14.09 3.67
N SER A 185 18.52 -14.33 2.89
CA SER A 185 17.86 -13.26 2.12
C SER A 185 17.29 -12.23 3.08
N ASP A 186 17.71 -10.97 2.90
CA ASP A 186 17.25 -9.83 3.70
C ASP A 186 16.32 -8.89 2.92
N THR A 187 15.82 -9.34 1.76
CA THR A 187 14.85 -8.57 0.98
C THR A 187 13.44 -8.69 1.55
N TYR A 188 12.75 -7.55 1.63
CA TYR A 188 11.42 -7.47 2.23
C TYR A 188 10.33 -8.14 1.39
N PHE A 189 10.48 -8.07 0.07
CA PHE A 189 9.52 -8.62 -0.90
C PHE A 189 10.10 -9.86 -1.58
N ASP A 190 10.59 -10.82 -0.79
CA ASP A 190 11.27 -12.02 -1.31
C ASP A 190 10.42 -12.82 -2.30
N SER A 191 9.10 -12.80 -2.10
CA SER A 191 8.17 -13.47 -3.01
C SER A 191 8.07 -12.80 -4.39
N SER A 192 8.48 -11.54 -4.57
CA SER A 192 8.30 -10.80 -5.84
C SER A 192 9.53 -10.92 -6.75
N GLU A 193 9.33 -11.41 -7.97
CA GLU A 193 10.40 -11.55 -8.98
C GLU A 193 10.95 -10.18 -9.42
N THR A 194 10.08 -9.19 -9.56
CA THR A 194 10.46 -7.82 -9.93
C THR A 194 10.24 -6.89 -8.77
N GLN A 195 11.30 -6.18 -8.37
CA GLN A 195 11.25 -5.04 -7.46
C GLN A 195 11.99 -3.87 -8.11
N MET A 196 11.34 -2.73 -8.23
CA MET A 196 11.88 -1.58 -8.95
C MET A 196 11.25 -0.26 -8.49
N ILE A 197 11.92 0.85 -8.77
CA ILE A 197 11.46 2.20 -8.42
C ILE A 197 11.47 3.11 -9.66
N PRO A 198 10.46 3.98 -9.86
CA PRO A 198 10.44 4.87 -11.02
C PRO A 198 11.55 5.91 -10.92
N VAL A 199 12.38 6.01 -11.97
CA VAL A 199 13.53 6.93 -12.01
C VAL A 199 13.11 8.38 -11.77
N ASN A 200 11.99 8.78 -12.37
CA ASN A 200 11.44 10.13 -12.28
C ASN A 200 10.36 10.30 -11.20
N GLY A 201 10.27 9.36 -10.26
CA GLY A 201 9.22 9.34 -9.24
C GLY A 201 7.86 8.90 -9.78
N TYR A 202 6.97 8.59 -8.86
CA TYR A 202 5.59 8.19 -9.15
C TYR A 202 4.78 9.34 -9.73
N THR A 203 4.96 10.59 -9.27
CA THR A 203 4.22 11.72 -9.86
C THR A 203 4.54 11.87 -11.35
N GLY A 204 5.82 11.75 -11.73
CA GLY A 204 6.23 11.77 -13.14
C GLY A 204 5.65 10.59 -13.95
N LEU A 205 5.55 9.41 -13.35
CA LEU A 205 4.88 8.25 -13.95
C LEU A 205 3.38 8.51 -14.17
N PHE A 206 2.66 9.02 -13.16
CA PHE A 206 1.24 9.33 -13.26
C PHE A 206 0.95 10.42 -14.29
N SER A 207 1.83 11.43 -14.40
CA SER A 207 1.72 12.43 -15.46
C SER A 207 1.77 11.80 -16.85
N LYS A 208 2.57 10.75 -17.07
CA LYS A 208 2.63 10.01 -18.34
C LYS A 208 1.44 9.10 -18.57
N ILE A 209 0.93 8.44 -17.52
CA ILE A 209 -0.29 7.62 -17.60
C ILE A 209 -1.49 8.46 -18.05
N LEU A 210 -1.58 9.69 -17.55
CA LEU A 210 -2.74 10.57 -17.77
C LEU A 210 -2.56 11.53 -18.98
N ASP A 211 -1.44 11.46 -19.69
CA ASP A 211 -1.13 12.29 -20.86
C ASP A 211 -1.83 11.75 -22.12
N HIS A 212 -3.15 11.92 -22.17
CA HIS A 212 -3.96 11.48 -23.30
C HIS A 212 -5.07 12.49 -23.61
N ARG A 213 -5.27 12.82 -24.89
CA ARG A 213 -6.19 13.87 -25.36
C ARG A 213 -7.65 13.72 -24.93
N ASN A 214 -8.08 12.49 -24.61
CA ASN A 214 -9.45 12.20 -24.16
C ASN A 214 -9.59 12.23 -22.63
N ILE A 215 -8.53 12.52 -21.88
CA ILE A 215 -8.55 12.58 -20.42
C ILE A 215 -8.46 14.04 -19.99
N THR A 216 -9.48 14.50 -19.27
CA THR A 216 -9.44 15.77 -18.53
C THR A 216 -9.28 15.47 -17.05
N VAL A 217 -8.23 16.03 -16.43
CA VAL A 217 -7.96 15.86 -15.00
C VAL A 217 -8.38 17.13 -14.24
N LEU A 218 -9.25 16.98 -13.24
CA LEU A 218 -9.71 18.06 -12.37
C LEU A 218 -9.29 17.79 -10.93
N LEU A 219 -8.33 18.55 -10.42
CA LEU A 219 -7.83 18.46 -9.04
C LEU A 219 -8.61 19.41 -8.13
N ASN A 220 -8.45 19.27 -6.82
CA ASN A 220 -9.21 20.02 -5.81
C ASN A 220 -10.74 19.95 -6.03
N THR A 221 -11.21 18.84 -6.60
CA THR A 221 -12.61 18.65 -7.01
C THR A 221 -13.18 17.49 -6.22
N LYS A 222 -14.01 17.80 -5.22
CA LYS A 222 -14.73 16.78 -4.44
C LYS A 222 -15.84 16.16 -5.31
N PHE A 223 -16.03 14.86 -5.18
CA PHE A 223 -17.17 14.18 -5.79
C PHE A 223 -18.49 14.58 -5.13
N GLU A 224 -19.51 14.83 -5.96
CA GLU A 224 -20.90 14.99 -5.53
C GLU A 224 -21.78 14.05 -6.35
N LYS A 225 -22.73 13.34 -5.71
CA LYS A 225 -23.67 12.42 -6.39
C LYS A 225 -24.42 13.08 -7.55
N SER A 226 -24.65 14.39 -7.47
CA SER A 226 -25.28 15.20 -8.51
C SER A 226 -24.56 15.14 -9.85
N MET A 227 -23.23 14.97 -9.84
CA MET A 227 -22.37 14.91 -11.02
C MET A 227 -22.67 13.69 -11.89
N GLU A 228 -23.11 12.56 -11.31
CA GLU A 228 -23.36 11.31 -12.04
C GLU A 228 -24.38 11.49 -13.18
N ARG A 229 -25.26 12.49 -13.09
CA ARG A 229 -26.28 12.78 -14.10
C ARG A 229 -25.68 13.28 -15.42
N ASP A 230 -24.50 13.89 -15.36
CA ASP A 230 -23.81 14.48 -16.51
C ASP A 230 -22.93 13.47 -17.26
N PHE A 231 -22.81 12.25 -16.75
CA PHE A 231 -21.95 11.20 -17.31
C PHE A 231 -22.74 9.95 -17.67
N SER A 232 -22.22 9.21 -18.65
CA SER A 232 -22.78 7.93 -19.09
C SER A 232 -22.49 6.80 -18.11
N TYR A 233 -21.38 6.89 -17.38
CA TYR A 233 -20.96 5.91 -16.38
C TYR A 233 -19.99 6.55 -15.39
N CYS A 234 -19.95 6.06 -14.14
CA CYS A 234 -19.04 6.51 -13.09
C CYS A 234 -18.23 5.33 -12.51
N PHE A 235 -16.90 5.44 -12.54
CA PHE A 235 -16.02 4.56 -11.76
C PHE A 235 -15.54 5.29 -10.51
N ASN A 236 -15.97 4.82 -9.33
CA ASN A 236 -15.79 5.55 -8.09
C ASN A 236 -14.80 4.84 -7.15
N SER A 237 -13.68 5.50 -6.84
CA SER A 237 -12.71 4.98 -5.86
C SER A 237 -12.89 5.51 -4.44
N MET A 238 -13.93 6.32 -4.20
CA MET A 238 -14.26 6.78 -2.85
C MET A 238 -14.64 5.61 -1.93
N PRO A 239 -14.49 5.78 -0.61
CA PRO A 239 -14.98 4.82 0.38
C PRO A 239 -16.48 4.54 0.19
N ILE A 240 -16.82 3.25 0.01
CA ILE A 240 -18.18 2.83 -0.35
C ILE A 240 -19.20 3.16 0.74
N ASP A 241 -18.81 3.07 2.01
CA ASP A 241 -19.61 3.45 3.17
C ASP A 241 -19.98 4.95 3.14
N GLU A 242 -19.02 5.81 2.81
CA GLU A 242 -19.25 7.26 2.66
C GLU A 242 -20.18 7.57 1.48
N TYR A 243 -20.08 6.84 0.37
CA TYR A 243 -21.00 7.02 -0.75
C TYR A 243 -22.44 6.73 -0.33
N PHE A 244 -22.68 5.71 0.49
CA PHE A 244 -24.01 5.36 0.98
C PHE A 244 -24.38 6.05 2.29
N ASP A 245 -23.75 7.19 2.61
CA ASP A 245 -24.06 8.00 3.81
C ASP A 245 -24.06 7.16 5.10
N PHE A 246 -23.20 6.15 5.17
CA PHE A 246 -23.03 5.22 6.30
C PHE A 246 -24.29 4.40 6.68
N SER A 247 -25.19 4.16 5.71
CA SER A 247 -26.48 3.49 5.97
C SER A 247 -26.42 2.09 6.62
N GLU A 248 -25.38 1.32 6.33
CA GLU A 248 -25.15 -0.04 6.88
C GLU A 248 -24.07 -0.06 7.97
N GLY A 249 -23.61 1.13 8.40
CA GLY A 249 -22.53 1.32 9.36
C GLY A 249 -21.20 1.74 8.72
N GLU A 250 -20.33 2.35 9.53
CA GLU A 250 -19.01 2.79 9.10
C GLU A 250 -18.06 1.62 8.83
N LEU A 251 -17.28 1.71 7.75
CA LEU A 251 -16.18 0.78 7.50
C LEU A 251 -14.89 1.37 8.10
N PRO A 252 -14.29 0.74 9.12
CA PRO A 252 -13.17 1.32 9.84
C PRO A 252 -11.85 1.19 9.08
N TYR A 253 -11.05 2.26 9.10
CA TYR A 253 -9.72 2.30 8.52
C TYR A 253 -8.66 2.74 9.54
N ARG A 254 -7.44 2.27 9.35
CA ARG A 254 -6.25 2.91 9.92
C ARG A 254 -5.74 4.00 9.01
N SER A 255 -5.12 4.97 9.67
CA SER A 255 -4.43 6.08 9.06
C SER A 255 -3.02 6.23 9.61
N ILE A 256 -2.23 7.11 8.98
CA ILE A 256 -0.86 7.40 9.39
C ILE A 256 -0.62 8.91 9.29
N LYS A 257 -0.06 9.48 10.34
CA LYS A 257 0.54 10.81 10.34
C LYS A 257 2.02 10.69 10.02
N PHE A 258 2.50 11.51 9.10
CA PHE A 258 3.87 11.49 8.62
C PHE A 258 4.63 12.69 9.20
N HIS A 259 5.72 12.42 9.90
CA HIS A 259 6.52 13.44 10.57
C HIS A 259 7.90 13.51 9.91
N HIS A 260 8.10 14.53 9.08
CA HIS A 260 9.34 14.73 8.33
C HIS A 260 10.37 15.48 9.16
N ARG A 261 11.62 14.99 9.20
CA ARG A 261 12.75 15.67 9.81
C ARG A 261 13.89 15.82 8.82
N SER A 262 14.48 17.01 8.80
CA SER A 262 15.68 17.30 8.04
C SER A 262 16.92 17.16 8.93
N VAL A 263 17.89 16.36 8.48
CA VAL A 263 19.15 16.08 9.20
C VAL A 263 20.35 16.35 8.29
N THR A 264 21.55 16.52 8.85
CA THR A 264 22.76 16.55 8.01
C THR A 264 23.10 15.13 7.55
N SER A 265 23.87 14.99 6.47
CA SER A 265 24.33 13.66 6.02
C SER A 265 25.14 12.89 7.07
N MET A 266 25.81 13.60 7.98
CA MET A 266 26.61 13.00 9.05
C MET A 266 25.76 12.51 10.24
N ASP A 267 24.56 13.06 10.42
CA ASP A 267 23.66 12.75 11.55
C ASP A 267 22.71 11.58 11.25
N VAL A 268 22.83 10.94 10.07
CA VAL A 268 22.04 9.76 9.74
C VAL A 268 22.66 8.55 10.43
N GLU A 269 21.98 8.03 11.47
CA GLU A 269 22.46 6.90 12.27
C GLU A 269 22.70 5.63 11.44
N HIS A 270 21.88 5.39 10.41
CA HIS A 270 21.95 4.21 9.56
C HIS A 270 21.76 4.56 8.08
N GLN A 271 22.75 4.21 7.24
CA GLN A 271 22.75 4.53 5.81
C GLN A 271 22.53 3.31 4.91
N ASP A 272 22.59 2.09 5.44
CA ASP A 272 22.58 0.86 4.63
C ASP A 272 21.16 0.35 4.31
N PHE A 273 20.17 0.73 5.09
CA PHE A 273 18.78 0.30 4.91
C PHE A 273 17.84 1.50 5.01
N PRO A 274 16.81 1.56 4.14
CA PRO A 274 15.91 2.70 4.05
C PRO A 274 14.89 2.76 5.19
N VAL A 275 14.61 1.66 5.89
CA VAL A 275 13.49 1.58 6.84
C VAL A 275 13.90 0.83 8.09
N VAL A 276 13.60 1.46 9.23
CA VAL A 276 13.73 0.86 10.57
C VAL A 276 12.35 0.76 11.19
N ASN A 277 11.92 -0.46 11.52
CA ASN A 277 10.75 -0.72 12.33
C ASN A 277 11.11 -0.69 13.82
N PHE A 278 10.25 -0.08 14.63
CA PHE A 278 10.43 -0.03 16.07
C PHE A 278 9.62 -1.13 16.76
N THR A 279 10.30 -2.00 17.51
CA THR A 279 9.67 -3.13 18.22
C THR A 279 9.23 -2.78 19.65
N ASP A 280 9.34 -1.51 20.04
CA ASP A 280 8.99 -1.03 21.38
C ASP A 280 7.61 -0.32 21.43
N ASN A 281 7.31 0.29 22.58
CA ASN A 281 6.03 0.94 22.87
C ASN A 281 5.96 2.42 22.44
N ARG A 282 6.91 2.94 21.67
CA ARG A 282 6.86 4.34 21.19
C ARG A 282 5.65 4.56 20.27
N ALA A 283 5.19 5.80 20.09
CA ALA A 283 4.04 6.09 19.21
C ALA A 283 4.27 5.71 17.74
N TYR A 284 5.51 5.78 17.27
CA TYR A 284 5.90 5.52 15.88
C TYR A 284 6.08 4.02 15.60
N THR A 285 5.67 3.58 14.40
CA THR A 285 5.92 2.21 13.92
C THR A 285 7.26 2.07 13.23
N ARG A 286 7.67 3.08 12.46
CA ARG A 286 8.89 3.03 11.66
C ARG A 286 9.42 4.41 11.28
N GLU A 287 10.68 4.42 10.89
CA GLU A 287 11.36 5.55 10.26
C GLU A 287 11.81 5.18 8.84
N THR A 288 11.65 6.10 7.89
CA THR A 288 12.14 5.97 6.52
C THR A 288 13.24 7.00 6.23
N ALA A 289 14.40 6.52 5.78
CA ALA A 289 15.52 7.30 5.28
C ALA A 289 15.47 7.38 3.75
N TRP A 290 14.86 8.45 3.22
CA TRP A 290 14.54 8.57 1.79
C TRP A 290 15.75 8.52 0.87
N HIS A 291 16.86 9.11 1.29
CA HIS A 291 18.09 9.18 0.51
C HIS A 291 18.75 7.83 0.21
N VAL A 292 18.39 6.78 0.95
CA VAL A 292 18.85 5.40 0.71
C VAL A 292 18.10 4.77 -0.47
N LEU A 293 16.92 5.29 -0.83
CA LEU A 293 16.17 4.82 -1.98
C LEU A 293 16.77 5.36 -3.29
N PRO A 294 16.92 4.53 -4.34
CA PRO A 294 17.50 4.99 -5.61
C PRO A 294 16.67 6.12 -6.24
N HIS A 295 17.35 7.14 -6.76
CA HIS A 295 16.75 8.34 -7.38
C HIS A 295 16.01 9.28 -6.43
N HIS A 296 16.14 9.10 -5.11
CA HIS A 296 15.54 10.03 -4.15
C HIS A 296 16.41 11.23 -3.83
N ILE A 297 17.72 11.20 -4.09
CA ILE A 297 18.53 12.42 -4.11
C ILE A 297 18.36 13.07 -5.49
N VAL A 298 17.50 14.09 -5.57
CA VAL A 298 17.21 14.83 -6.82
C VAL A 298 18.21 15.95 -7.01
N SER A 299 18.56 16.64 -5.93
CA SER A 299 19.66 17.60 -5.88
C SER A 299 20.40 17.49 -4.55
N GLU A 300 21.72 17.63 -4.60
CA GLU A 300 22.55 17.52 -3.41
C GLU A 300 22.56 18.86 -2.64
N SER A 301 22.21 18.80 -1.36
CA SER A 301 22.17 19.95 -0.44
C SER A 301 23.02 19.78 0.81
N GLY A 302 23.66 18.61 0.98
CA GLY A 302 24.30 18.19 2.23
C GLY A 302 23.31 17.80 3.33
N ARG A 303 22.00 17.88 3.07
CA ARG A 303 20.93 17.52 4.00
C ARG A 303 20.18 16.29 3.53
N ARG A 304 19.57 15.59 4.46
CA ARG A 304 18.79 14.37 4.23
C ARG A 304 17.43 14.51 4.90
N THR A 305 16.45 13.79 4.41
CA THR A 305 15.10 13.76 4.97
C THR A 305 14.80 12.38 5.52
N LEU A 306 14.31 12.34 6.76
CA LEU A 306 13.80 11.17 7.44
C LEU A 306 12.31 11.35 7.72
N THR A 307 11.53 10.27 7.74
CA THR A 307 10.09 10.31 8.07
C THR A 307 9.76 9.29 9.13
N LEU A 308 9.18 9.74 10.24
CA LEU A 308 8.52 8.87 11.22
C LEU A 308 7.05 8.68 10.85
N GLU A 309 6.56 7.45 11.01
CA GLU A 309 5.15 7.11 10.79
C GLU A 309 4.45 6.85 12.12
N GLU A 310 3.40 7.63 12.39
CA GLU A 310 2.53 7.49 13.56
C GLU A 310 1.14 6.99 13.13
N PRO A 311 0.84 5.70 13.32
CA PRO A 311 -0.45 5.16 12.98
C PRO A 311 -1.55 5.70 13.91
N CYS A 312 -2.70 6.00 13.33
CA CYS A 312 -3.83 6.57 14.04
C CYS A 312 -5.17 6.05 13.50
N ASP A 313 -6.25 6.36 14.22
CA ASP A 313 -7.59 6.22 13.67
C ASP A 313 -7.79 7.25 12.56
N TYR A 314 -8.42 6.87 11.45
CA TYR A 314 -8.62 7.77 10.30
C TYR A 314 -9.38 9.05 10.66
N ARG A 315 -10.30 9.00 11.64
CA ARG A 315 -11.10 10.15 12.07
C ARG A 315 -10.27 11.29 12.67
N ILE A 316 -9.11 10.98 13.24
CA ILE A 316 -8.22 12.00 13.85
C ILE A 316 -7.12 12.48 12.89
N ASN A 317 -7.22 12.11 11.61
CA ASN A 317 -6.31 12.49 10.53
C ASN A 317 -7.11 12.87 9.28
N ASP A 318 -8.06 13.79 9.45
CA ASP A 318 -8.90 14.35 8.38
C ASP A 318 -9.60 13.30 7.51
N HIS A 319 -9.97 12.18 8.12
CA HIS A 319 -10.58 11.03 7.46
C HIS A 319 -9.73 10.45 6.31
N GLU A 320 -8.40 10.61 6.36
CA GLU A 320 -7.48 9.97 5.42
C GLU A 320 -7.42 8.46 5.69
N ARG A 321 -8.00 7.67 4.78
CA ARG A 321 -8.13 6.22 4.90
C ARG A 321 -6.99 5.51 4.17
N TYR A 322 -6.16 4.78 4.90
CA TYR A 322 -5.01 4.07 4.33
C TYR A 322 -5.19 2.55 4.32
N TYR A 323 -5.59 1.96 5.44
CA TYR A 323 -5.66 0.50 5.59
C TYR A 323 -7.02 0.05 6.10
N PRO A 324 -7.79 -0.76 5.33
CA PRO A 324 -9.04 -1.32 5.82
C PRO A 324 -8.75 -2.29 6.97
N ILE A 325 -9.53 -2.23 8.05
CA ILE A 325 -9.34 -3.09 9.22
C ILE A 325 -10.04 -4.43 9.00
N LYS A 326 -9.27 -5.53 9.08
CA LYS A 326 -9.78 -6.90 9.00
C LYS A 326 -9.75 -7.55 10.38
N THR A 327 -10.92 -7.79 10.94
CA THR A 327 -11.10 -8.46 12.24
C THR A 327 -11.19 -9.98 12.07
N ALA A 328 -10.82 -10.73 13.10
CA ALA A 328 -10.89 -12.19 13.11
C ALA A 328 -12.35 -12.69 12.92
N ASP A 329 -13.32 -11.99 13.52
CA ASP A 329 -14.76 -12.31 13.43
C ASP A 329 -15.42 -11.91 12.08
N GLY A 330 -14.68 -11.25 11.19
CA GLY A 330 -15.15 -10.79 9.89
C GLY A 330 -16.23 -9.71 9.92
N ARG A 331 -16.49 -9.04 11.06
CA ARG A 331 -17.61 -8.08 11.18
C ARG A 331 -17.57 -6.96 10.15
N ASN A 332 -16.38 -6.39 9.87
CA ASN A 332 -16.24 -5.30 8.89
C ASN A 332 -16.45 -5.82 7.46
N GLN A 333 -16.04 -7.06 7.19
CA GLN A 333 -16.24 -7.69 5.88
C GLN A 333 -17.73 -7.92 5.60
N LYS A 334 -18.52 -8.28 6.62
CA LYS A 334 -19.98 -8.42 6.49
C LYS A 334 -20.66 -7.08 6.14
N ILE A 335 -20.25 -5.98 6.77
CA ILE A 335 -20.76 -4.62 6.43
C ILE A 335 -20.45 -4.29 4.98
N TYR A 336 -19.19 -4.50 4.55
CA TYR A 336 -18.79 -4.26 3.17
C TYR A 336 -19.59 -5.12 2.17
N GLU A 337 -19.86 -6.38 2.50
CA GLU A 337 -20.67 -7.26 1.63
C GLU A 337 -22.11 -6.78 1.46
N THR A 338 -22.70 -6.16 2.49
CA THR A 338 -24.02 -5.50 2.36
C THR A 338 -23.93 -4.33 1.39
N TYR A 339 -22.95 -3.43 1.56
CA TYR A 339 -22.75 -2.32 0.62
C TYR A 339 -22.47 -2.77 -0.81
N ARG A 340 -21.67 -3.82 -0.97
CA ARG A 340 -21.36 -4.38 -2.30
C ARG A 340 -22.63 -4.83 -3.00
N LYS A 341 -23.52 -5.56 -2.31
CA LYS A 341 -24.82 -5.98 -2.87
C LYS A 341 -25.68 -4.79 -3.26
N ILE A 342 -25.79 -3.76 -2.41
CA ILE A 342 -26.54 -2.55 -2.73
C ILE A 342 -25.96 -1.87 -3.98
N SER A 343 -24.63 -1.87 -4.14
CA SER A 343 -23.98 -1.26 -5.30
C SER A 343 -24.23 -2.01 -6.62
N GLU A 344 -24.60 -3.29 -6.58
CA GLU A 344 -24.92 -4.08 -7.78
C GLU A 344 -26.19 -3.57 -8.48
N ASP A 345 -27.07 -2.88 -7.75
CA ASP A 345 -28.31 -2.27 -8.28
C ASP A 345 -28.07 -0.89 -8.93
N LEU A 346 -26.84 -0.38 -8.95
CA LEU A 346 -26.50 0.92 -9.55
C LEU A 346 -26.05 0.75 -11.03
N PRO A 347 -26.92 0.94 -12.03
CA PRO A 347 -26.65 0.52 -13.41
C PRO A 347 -25.54 1.31 -14.11
N ARG A 348 -25.18 2.49 -13.59
CA ARG A 348 -24.20 3.41 -14.19
C ARG A 348 -23.04 3.74 -13.25
N LEU A 349 -22.80 2.93 -12.23
CA LEU A 349 -21.73 3.14 -11.28
C LEU A 349 -21.03 1.82 -10.92
N SER A 350 -19.71 1.86 -10.76
CA SER A 350 -18.92 0.76 -10.21
C SER A 350 -17.90 1.29 -9.21
N PHE A 351 -17.77 0.62 -8.07
CA PHE A 351 -16.70 0.92 -7.11
C PHE A 351 -15.39 0.25 -7.51
N ILE A 352 -14.29 0.99 -7.37
CA ILE A 352 -12.95 0.55 -7.78
C ILE A 352 -11.89 0.87 -6.72
N GLY A 353 -10.78 0.15 -6.75
CA GLY A 353 -9.62 0.42 -5.91
C GLY A 353 -9.84 0.19 -4.41
N ARG A 354 -8.78 0.42 -3.63
CA ARG A 354 -8.70 0.09 -2.19
C ARG A 354 -9.90 0.56 -1.37
N CYS A 355 -10.31 1.81 -1.53
CA CYS A 355 -11.38 2.40 -0.72
C CYS A 355 -12.76 2.00 -1.22
N GLY A 356 -13.00 2.02 -2.53
CA GLY A 356 -14.26 1.58 -3.12
C GLY A 356 -14.57 0.10 -2.89
N THR A 357 -13.54 -0.75 -2.81
CA THR A 357 -13.71 -2.20 -2.62
C THR A 357 -13.33 -2.72 -1.23
N TYR A 358 -13.01 -1.83 -0.28
CA TYR A 358 -12.58 -2.17 1.08
C TYR A 358 -11.46 -3.23 1.13
N GLN A 359 -10.48 -3.14 0.23
CA GLN A 359 -9.42 -4.15 0.07
C GLN A 359 -8.02 -3.60 0.33
N TYR A 360 -7.23 -4.30 1.13
CA TYR A 360 -5.82 -3.96 1.32
C TYR A 360 -4.99 -4.49 0.15
N LEU A 361 -4.79 -3.65 -0.87
CA LEU A 361 -4.14 -4.00 -2.14
C LEU A 361 -2.76 -3.35 -2.29
N ASP A 362 -1.79 -4.08 -2.81
CA ASP A 362 -0.52 -3.54 -3.32
C ASP A 362 -0.70 -2.90 -4.71
N MET A 363 0.29 -2.12 -5.15
CA MET A 363 0.18 -1.34 -6.40
C MET A 363 -0.05 -2.25 -7.63
N ASP A 364 0.67 -3.37 -7.73
CA ASP A 364 0.52 -4.33 -8.82
C ASP A 364 -0.86 -5.02 -8.81
N GLN A 365 -1.40 -5.29 -7.62
CA GLN A 365 -2.73 -5.85 -7.43
C GLN A 365 -3.81 -4.86 -7.89
N VAL A 366 -3.68 -3.57 -7.54
CA VAL A 366 -4.61 -2.51 -7.99
C VAL A 366 -4.56 -2.38 -9.51
N ILE A 367 -3.37 -2.37 -10.12
CA ILE A 367 -3.21 -2.32 -11.58
C ILE A 367 -3.92 -3.51 -12.23
N ASN A 368 -3.64 -4.72 -11.75
CA ASN A 368 -4.24 -5.94 -12.28
C ASN A 368 -5.76 -5.99 -12.17
N GLN A 369 -6.29 -5.63 -11.00
CA GLN A 369 -7.73 -5.56 -10.76
C GLN A 369 -8.38 -4.54 -11.69
N SER A 370 -7.75 -3.38 -11.86
CA SER A 370 -8.29 -2.28 -12.65
C SER A 370 -8.26 -2.57 -14.15
N LEU A 371 -7.18 -3.16 -14.67
CA LEU A 371 -7.12 -3.64 -16.06
C LEU A 371 -8.21 -4.69 -16.33
N ALA A 372 -8.35 -5.67 -15.43
CA ALA A 372 -9.36 -6.70 -15.58
C ALA A 372 -10.78 -6.12 -15.59
N GLY A 373 -11.07 -5.21 -14.66
CA GLY A 373 -12.37 -4.55 -14.53
C GLY A 373 -12.68 -3.62 -15.71
N ALA A 374 -11.74 -2.79 -16.15
CA ALA A 374 -11.91 -1.91 -17.31
C ALA A 374 -12.18 -2.71 -18.59
N HIS A 375 -11.41 -3.77 -18.85
CA HIS A 375 -11.64 -4.64 -20.01
C HIS A 375 -12.96 -5.41 -19.93
N ALA A 376 -13.37 -5.86 -18.74
CA ALA A 376 -14.67 -6.50 -18.56
C ALA A 376 -15.81 -5.53 -18.88
N TRP A 377 -15.73 -4.31 -18.37
CA TRP A 377 -16.72 -3.27 -18.68
C TRP A 377 -16.77 -2.96 -20.18
N LEU A 378 -15.62 -2.81 -20.84
CA LEU A 378 -15.53 -2.58 -22.28
C LEU A 378 -16.19 -3.68 -23.10
N ARG A 379 -16.04 -4.96 -22.73
CA ARG A 379 -16.71 -6.08 -23.43
C ARG A 379 -18.23 -6.01 -23.35
N ASN A 380 -18.76 -5.48 -22.25
CA ASN A 380 -20.21 -5.40 -22.00
C ASN A 380 -20.84 -4.11 -22.57
N HIS A 381 -20.04 -3.13 -23.00
CA HIS A 381 -20.50 -1.80 -23.44
C HIS A 381 -20.01 -1.42 -24.85
N ARG A 382 -19.39 -2.35 -25.56
CA ARG A 382 -18.99 -2.24 -26.98
C ARG A 382 -20.17 -2.32 -27.92
#